data_AF-A0A537Z729-F1
#
_entry.id   AF-A0A537Z729-F1
#
_cell.length_a   1.000
_cell.length_b   1.000
_cell.length_c   1.000
_cell.angle_alpha   90.00
_cell.angle_beta   90.00
_cell.angle_gamma   90.00
#
_symmetry.space_group_name_H-M   'P 1'
#
loop_
_entity.id
_entity.type
_entity.pdbx_description
1 polymer ?
#
loop_
_entity_poly.entity_id
_entity_poly.type
_entity_poly.pdbx_seq_one_letter_code
_entity_poly.pdbx_strand_id
1 'polypeptide(L)'
;MRRLAALSILVVLAASCGGESAPVPSPSRTVEPTATTPVPTVTATPTPPASPVIDVPVDAPTTYTRRLASNKVPVADLVPVGAEVTTAWRLPPTADQVSQIALAWTRGVDPFSSEHGFEVWQLFLDKPPWRLVYAFTDAASEGVLGVRFDVGDVTGDAIPDALTFEDKGGSGGCGVWRVVRSGVGFATPIFRRSTCDTEIEIASGTLRIRAAEYEPGDSHCCPSRFRTTTIRWDGTGWTVVDRVVTQA
;
A
#
# COMPACT_ATOMS: atom_id res chain seq x y z
N MET A 1 32.04 -12.40 -40.27
CA MET A 1 32.05 -11.61 -41.52
C MET A 1 31.19 -12.31 -42.56
N ARG A 2 30.25 -11.56 -43.18
CA ARG A 2 29.48 -11.82 -44.44
C ARG A 2 28.54 -13.07 -44.45
N ARG A 3 27.22 -12.94 -44.30
CA ARG A 3 26.12 -12.36 -45.14
C ARG A 3 25.80 -13.12 -46.44
N LEU A 4 24.51 -13.49 -46.60
CA LEU A 4 23.60 -13.45 -47.78
C LEU A 4 22.53 -14.56 -47.57
N ALA A 5 21.26 -14.33 -47.24
CA ALA A 5 20.15 -13.57 -47.85
C ALA A 5 19.73 -14.09 -49.25
N ALA A 6 18.53 -14.70 -49.32
CA ALA A 6 17.71 -14.76 -50.53
C ALA A 6 16.22 -14.91 -50.15
N LEU A 7 15.47 -13.82 -50.36
CA LEU A 7 14.01 -13.80 -50.50
C LEU A 7 13.65 -14.33 -51.90
N SER A 8 12.52 -15.05 -52.00
CA SER A 8 11.77 -15.15 -53.25
C SER A 8 10.27 -15.07 -52.96
N ILE A 9 9.64 -14.02 -53.48
CA ILE A 9 8.19 -13.82 -53.61
C ILE A 9 7.83 -14.21 -55.05
N LEU A 10 6.73 -14.94 -55.27
CA LEU A 10 5.90 -14.76 -56.46
C LEU A 10 4.46 -15.20 -56.23
N VAL A 11 3.55 -14.33 -56.68
CA VAL A 11 2.07 -14.38 -56.67
C VAL A 11 1.59 -14.93 -58.02
N VAL A 12 0.38 -15.50 -58.11
CA VAL A 12 -0.68 -15.22 -59.15
C VAL A 12 -1.89 -16.20 -59.03
N LEU A 13 -3.02 -15.61 -58.62
CA LEU A 13 -4.44 -15.69 -59.03
C LEU A 13 -5.06 -16.87 -59.83
N ALA A 14 -6.22 -17.28 -59.27
CA ALA A 14 -7.58 -17.44 -59.86
C ALA A 14 -7.94 -18.60 -60.81
N ALA A 15 -8.96 -19.39 -60.44
CA ALA A 15 -10.22 -19.55 -61.19
C ALA A 15 -11.26 -20.39 -60.40
N SER A 16 -12.51 -19.95 -60.49
CA SER A 16 -13.74 -20.52 -59.90
C SER A 16 -14.26 -21.75 -60.64
N CYS A 17 -15.15 -22.53 -60.00
CA CYS A 17 -16.56 -22.69 -60.42
C CYS A 17 -17.25 -23.82 -59.64
N GLY A 18 -18.43 -23.55 -59.09
CA GLY A 18 -19.30 -24.55 -58.48
C GLY A 18 -20.45 -23.92 -57.69
N GLY A 19 -21.39 -23.27 -58.39
CA GLY A 19 -22.75 -23.05 -57.88
C GLY A 19 -23.49 -24.40 -57.74
N GLU A 20 -24.68 -24.52 -57.18
CA GLU A 20 -25.74 -23.57 -56.85
C GLU A 20 -26.77 -24.36 -56.03
N SER A 21 -27.46 -23.76 -55.05
CA SER A 21 -28.87 -24.07 -54.74
C SER A 21 -29.46 -23.15 -53.66
N ALA A 22 -30.30 -22.24 -54.15
CA ALA A 22 -31.54 -21.69 -53.60
C ALA A 22 -31.55 -20.83 -52.29
N PRO A 23 -32.23 -19.67 -52.32
CA PRO A 23 -32.34 -18.75 -51.19
C PRO A 23 -33.49 -19.12 -50.24
N VAL A 24 -33.22 -19.05 -48.93
CA VAL A 24 -34.24 -19.01 -47.87
C VAL A 24 -34.65 -17.54 -47.68
N PRO A 25 -35.94 -17.19 -47.58
CA PRO A 25 -36.37 -15.80 -47.38
C PRO A 25 -35.87 -15.26 -46.03
N SER A 26 -35.04 -14.21 -46.10
CA SER A 26 -34.67 -13.39 -44.94
C SER A 26 -35.81 -12.43 -44.58
N PRO A 27 -36.21 -12.28 -43.31
CA PRO A 27 -37.09 -11.21 -42.91
C PRO A 27 -36.37 -9.87 -43.04
N SER A 28 -36.92 -8.96 -43.84
CA SER A 28 -36.47 -7.57 -43.91
C SER A 28 -36.59 -6.92 -42.53
N ARG A 29 -35.46 -6.73 -41.84
CA ARG A 29 -35.36 -5.74 -40.76
C ARG A 29 -34.88 -4.44 -41.37
N THR A 30 -35.77 -3.46 -41.40
CA THR A 30 -35.44 -2.05 -41.54
C THR A 30 -34.43 -1.70 -40.45
N VAL A 31 -33.18 -1.41 -40.83
CA VAL A 31 -32.19 -0.85 -39.89
C VAL A 31 -32.49 0.64 -39.79
N GLU A 32 -33.17 1.00 -38.71
CA GLU A 32 -33.25 2.37 -38.25
C GLU A 32 -31.84 2.79 -37.76
N PRO A 33 -31.30 3.94 -38.15
CA PRO A 33 -29.99 4.38 -37.66
C PRO A 33 -30.10 4.67 -36.16
N THR A 34 -29.58 3.75 -35.33
CA THR A 34 -29.45 3.96 -33.90
C THR A 34 -28.55 5.17 -33.66
N ALA A 35 -29.14 6.26 -33.17
CA ALA A 35 -28.41 7.41 -32.67
C ALA A 35 -27.42 6.97 -31.59
N THR A 36 -26.13 7.19 -31.83
CA THR A 36 -25.07 6.95 -30.85
C THR A 36 -25.27 7.93 -29.69
N THR A 37 -25.96 7.48 -28.65
CA THR A 37 -26.06 8.22 -27.40
C THR A 37 -24.67 8.18 -26.75
N PRO A 38 -24.03 9.33 -26.43
CA PRO A 38 -22.76 9.31 -25.73
C PRO A 38 -22.95 8.60 -24.39
N VAL A 39 -22.11 7.59 -24.14
CA VAL A 39 -22.00 6.97 -22.81
C VAL A 39 -21.70 8.09 -21.83
N PRO A 40 -22.47 8.25 -20.74
CA PRO A 40 -22.15 9.26 -19.75
C PRO A 40 -20.78 8.96 -19.19
N THR A 41 -19.83 9.87 -19.41
CA THR A 41 -18.56 9.90 -18.68
C THR A 41 -18.91 10.00 -17.20
N VAL A 42 -18.74 8.89 -16.46
CA VAL A 42 -18.82 8.93 -15.00
C VAL A 42 -17.57 9.66 -14.53
N THR A 43 -17.66 10.98 -14.41
CA THR A 43 -16.69 11.77 -13.66
C THR A 43 -16.80 11.31 -12.21
N ALA A 44 -15.88 10.45 -11.78
CA ALA A 44 -15.70 10.15 -10.36
C ALA A 44 -15.51 11.49 -9.63
N THR A 45 -16.53 11.89 -8.86
CA THR A 45 -16.37 13.02 -7.94
C THR A 45 -15.35 12.56 -6.91
N PRO A 46 -14.23 13.29 -6.70
CA PRO A 46 -13.29 12.91 -5.67
C PRO A 46 -14.03 12.98 -4.34
N THR A 47 -14.23 11.84 -3.69
CA THR A 47 -14.63 11.80 -2.29
C THR A 47 -13.63 12.70 -1.53
N PRO A 48 -14.10 13.73 -0.81
CA PRO A 48 -13.18 14.56 -0.03
C PRO A 48 -12.37 13.65 0.89
N PRO A 49 -11.04 13.85 1.00
CA PRO A 49 -10.23 13.02 1.86
C PRO A 49 -10.83 13.05 3.27
N ALA A 50 -10.99 11.87 3.88
CA ALA A 50 -11.35 11.77 5.28
C ALA A 50 -10.39 12.66 6.09
N SER A 51 -10.92 13.34 7.12
CA SER A 51 -10.07 14.08 8.06
C SER A 51 -8.89 13.20 8.49
N PRO A 52 -7.69 13.76 8.63
CA PRO A 52 -6.51 12.97 8.97
C PRO A 52 -6.75 12.24 10.30
N VAL A 53 -6.39 10.96 10.36
CA VAL A 53 -6.43 10.20 11.61
C VAL A 53 -5.22 10.63 12.42
N ILE A 54 -5.43 11.49 13.42
CA ILE A 54 -4.39 12.02 14.29
C ILE A 54 -4.71 11.61 15.72
N ASP A 55 -4.06 10.54 16.16
CA ASP A 55 -4.08 10.09 17.55
C ASP A 55 -2.67 10.19 18.15
N VAL A 56 -2.45 11.27 18.90
CA VAL A 56 -1.17 11.63 19.50
C VAL A 56 -1.38 12.18 20.91
N PRO A 57 -0.35 12.10 21.78
CA PRO A 57 -0.36 12.79 23.06
C PRO A 57 -0.66 14.29 22.92
N VAL A 58 -1.26 14.88 23.96
CA VAL A 58 -1.63 16.31 23.97
C VAL A 58 -0.44 17.26 23.75
N ASP A 59 0.77 16.83 24.11
CA ASP A 59 2.00 17.58 23.96
C ASP A 59 2.72 17.33 22.62
N ALA A 60 2.18 16.45 21.78
CA ALA A 60 2.76 16.15 20.47
C ALA A 60 2.58 17.33 19.51
N PRO A 61 3.63 17.71 18.76
CA PRO A 61 3.47 18.70 17.71
C PRO A 61 2.60 18.13 16.59
N THR A 62 1.69 18.94 16.06
CA THR A 62 0.88 18.60 14.86
C THR A 62 1.25 19.44 13.65
N THR A 63 2.10 20.46 13.86
CA THR A 63 2.59 21.37 12.82
C THR A 63 4.05 21.74 13.08
N TYR A 64 4.79 22.03 12.02
CA TYR A 64 6.17 22.51 12.10
C TYR A 64 6.36 23.71 11.18
N THR A 65 6.77 24.84 11.77
CA THR A 65 6.64 26.17 11.15
C THR A 65 7.75 26.52 10.17
N ARG A 66 8.92 25.87 10.26
CA ARG A 66 10.05 26.11 9.36
C ARG A 66 9.88 25.32 8.07
N ARG A 67 9.95 25.99 6.92
CA ARG A 67 9.99 25.32 5.61
C ARG A 67 11.39 24.81 5.32
N LEU A 68 11.66 23.58 5.72
CA LEU A 68 12.90 22.87 5.44
C LEU A 68 12.62 21.69 4.50
N ALA A 69 13.59 21.31 3.68
CA ALA A 69 13.54 20.03 2.97
C ALA A 69 13.48 18.87 3.99
N SER A 70 12.88 17.73 3.62
CA SER A 70 12.63 16.61 4.55
C SER A 70 13.91 16.12 5.25
N ASN A 71 15.05 16.11 4.55
CA ASN A 71 16.37 15.75 5.08
C ASN A 71 17.00 16.79 6.03
N LYS A 72 16.41 17.98 6.16
CA LYS A 72 16.86 19.05 7.05
C LYS A 72 15.92 19.29 8.23
N VAL A 73 14.75 18.66 8.26
CA VAL A 73 13.86 18.70 9.42
C VAL A 73 14.47 17.86 10.55
N PRO A 74 14.73 18.45 11.74
CA PRO A 74 15.12 17.69 12.92
C PRO A 74 13.94 16.85 13.40
N VAL A 75 14.03 15.52 13.29
CA VAL A 75 12.92 14.62 13.62
C VAL A 75 12.57 14.59 15.11
N ALA A 76 13.50 14.97 15.98
CA ALA A 76 13.21 15.17 17.41
C ALA A 76 12.25 16.34 17.66
N ASP A 77 12.15 17.31 16.74
CA ASP A 77 11.17 18.41 16.83
C ASP A 77 9.75 17.97 16.43
N LEU A 78 9.58 16.74 15.91
CA LEU A 78 8.32 16.23 15.36
C LEU A 78 7.58 15.26 16.26
N VAL A 79 8.20 14.81 17.36
CA VAL A 79 7.64 13.81 18.27
C VAL A 79 7.23 14.45 19.60
N PRO A 80 6.44 13.75 20.44
CA PRO A 80 6.09 14.26 21.77
C PRO A 80 7.31 14.61 22.63
N VAL A 81 7.12 15.50 23.60
CA VAL A 81 8.21 15.91 24.48
C VAL A 81 8.69 14.71 25.29
N GLY A 82 10.01 14.49 25.32
CA GLY A 82 10.62 13.36 26.00
C GLY A 82 10.52 12.03 25.24
N ALA A 83 9.96 12.01 24.03
CA ALA A 83 10.02 10.86 23.15
C ALA A 83 11.36 10.78 22.41
N GLU A 84 11.80 9.56 22.12
CA GLU A 84 12.95 9.26 21.29
C GLU A 84 12.48 8.68 19.95
N VAL A 85 13.02 9.20 18.84
CA VAL A 85 12.75 8.67 17.50
C VAL A 85 13.52 7.35 17.33
N THR A 86 12.80 6.25 17.15
CA THR A 86 13.39 4.92 16.97
C THR A 86 13.75 4.65 15.50
N THR A 87 12.94 5.16 14.56
CA THR A 87 13.16 5.01 13.12
C THR A 87 12.57 6.21 12.39
N ALA A 88 13.22 6.67 11.32
CA ALA A 88 12.70 7.72 10.46
C ALA A 88 13.03 7.46 8.99
N TRP A 89 12.03 7.58 8.14
CA TRP A 89 12.13 7.55 6.68
C TRP A 89 11.75 8.91 6.10
N ARG A 90 12.36 9.28 4.98
CA ARG A 90 12.18 10.60 4.36
C ARG A 90 12.07 10.47 2.85
N LEU A 91 11.02 11.07 2.29
CA LEU A 91 10.89 11.30 0.85
C LEU A 91 11.27 12.76 0.55
N PRO A 92 12.35 13.01 -0.20
CA PRO A 92 12.57 14.34 -0.76
C PRO A 92 11.48 14.67 -1.80
N PRO A 93 11.17 15.96 -2.02
CA PRO A 93 10.22 16.34 -3.06
C PRO A 93 10.72 15.90 -4.44
N THR A 94 9.82 15.33 -5.24
CA THR A 94 9.97 15.26 -6.70
C THR A 94 8.86 16.11 -7.34
N ALA A 95 8.90 16.32 -8.66
CA ALA A 95 7.87 17.11 -9.36
C ALA A 95 6.45 16.53 -9.15
N ASP A 96 6.35 15.22 -8.91
CA ASP A 96 5.10 14.48 -8.85
C ASP A 96 4.78 13.91 -7.45
N GLN A 97 5.64 14.12 -6.44
CA GLN A 97 5.47 13.58 -5.09
C GLN A 97 5.52 14.66 -4.02
N VAL A 98 4.69 14.52 -2.98
CA VAL A 98 4.75 15.35 -1.79
C VAL A 98 5.98 14.97 -0.97
N SER A 99 6.71 15.94 -0.39
CA SER A 99 7.76 15.59 0.58
C SER A 99 7.13 15.02 1.84
N GLN A 100 7.65 13.89 2.29
CA GLN A 100 7.12 13.18 3.45
C GLN A 100 8.22 12.82 4.45
N ILE A 101 7.83 12.73 5.71
CA ILE A 101 8.63 12.13 6.76
C ILE A 101 7.72 11.13 7.47
N ALA A 102 8.10 9.86 7.48
CA ALA A 102 7.46 8.85 8.32
C ALA A 102 8.42 8.52 9.47
N LEU A 103 7.92 8.40 10.69
CA LEU A 103 8.75 8.09 11.83
C LEU A 103 8.01 7.25 12.85
N ALA A 104 8.78 6.52 13.65
CA ALA A 104 8.33 5.82 14.84
C ALA A 104 9.09 6.37 16.05
N TRP A 105 8.45 6.35 17.22
CA TRP A 105 9.02 6.84 18.45
C TRP A 105 8.63 6.00 19.66
N THR A 106 9.38 6.17 20.74
CA THR A 106 9.12 5.59 22.06
C THR A 106 9.18 6.67 23.13
N ARG A 107 8.35 6.59 24.16
CA ARG A 107 8.37 7.52 25.30
C ARG A 107 8.12 6.75 26.59
N GLY A 108 9.10 6.79 27.49
CA GLY A 108 9.08 6.06 28.76
C GLY A 108 10.47 5.56 29.12
N VAL A 109 10.63 5.13 30.38
CA VAL A 109 11.90 4.57 30.88
C VAL A 109 11.86 3.06 31.01
N ASP A 110 10.67 2.48 31.19
CA ASP A 110 10.48 1.04 31.29
C ASP A 110 10.03 0.50 29.93
N PRO A 111 10.82 -0.38 29.28
CA PRO A 111 10.48 -0.91 27.96
C PRO A 111 9.20 -1.75 27.94
N PHE A 112 8.68 -2.19 29.08
CA PHE A 112 7.42 -2.93 29.18
C PHE A 112 6.21 -2.05 29.52
N SER A 113 6.43 -0.76 29.75
CA SER A 113 5.39 0.23 30.04
C SER A 113 5.69 1.59 29.39
N SER A 114 6.28 1.56 28.19
CA SER A 114 6.52 2.75 27.37
C SER A 114 5.38 2.97 26.38
N GLU A 115 5.15 4.21 26.01
CA GLU A 115 4.29 4.56 24.88
C GLU A 115 5.06 4.43 23.58
N HIS A 116 4.38 4.03 22.52
CA HIS A 116 4.95 3.93 21.19
C HIS A 116 4.04 4.60 20.18
N GLY A 117 4.63 5.22 19.15
CA GLY A 117 3.83 5.88 18.13
C GLY A 117 4.45 5.80 16.76
N PHE A 118 3.61 6.06 15.76
CA PHE A 118 4.00 6.21 14.36
C PHE A 118 3.29 7.42 13.77
N GLU A 119 4.02 8.16 12.95
CA GLU A 119 3.56 9.43 12.41
C GLU A 119 3.95 9.58 10.93
N VAL A 120 3.10 10.26 10.16
CA VAL A 120 3.37 10.70 8.80
C VAL A 120 3.18 12.20 8.70
N TRP A 121 4.24 12.89 8.34
CA TRP A 121 4.30 14.32 8.13
C TRP A 121 4.43 14.65 6.65
N GLN A 122 3.75 15.71 6.20
CA GLN A 122 3.84 16.19 4.82
C GLN A 122 4.19 17.67 4.75
N LEU A 123 4.92 18.05 3.70
CA LEU A 123 5.22 19.43 3.34
C LEU A 123 4.13 20.01 2.43
N PHE A 124 3.66 21.19 2.79
CA PHE A 124 2.66 21.98 2.08
C PHE A 124 3.20 23.37 1.70
N LEU A 125 2.58 23.96 0.67
CA LEU A 125 3.00 25.24 0.09
C LEU A 125 2.47 26.46 0.83
N ASP A 126 1.46 26.31 1.66
CA ASP A 126 0.90 27.29 2.59
C ASP A 126 1.52 27.14 4.00
N LYS A 127 1.04 27.95 4.95
CA LYS A 127 1.46 27.91 6.35
C LYS A 127 0.40 27.18 7.20
N PRO A 128 0.80 26.34 8.17
CA PRO A 128 2.17 25.90 8.44
C PRO A 128 2.68 24.91 7.37
N PRO A 129 3.97 24.96 7.01
CA PRO A 129 4.50 24.18 5.89
C PRO A 129 4.49 22.69 6.19
N TRP A 130 4.95 22.25 7.35
CA TRP A 130 4.91 20.83 7.71
C TRP A 130 3.70 20.57 8.61
N ARG A 131 2.91 19.55 8.26
CA ARG A 131 1.72 19.16 9.01
C ARG A 131 1.68 17.65 9.18
N LEU A 132 1.25 17.21 10.35
CA LEU A 132 0.93 15.82 10.63
C LEU A 132 -0.34 15.44 9.85
N VAL A 133 -0.26 14.38 9.04
CA VAL A 133 -1.39 13.90 8.21
C VAL A 133 -1.88 12.52 8.62
N TYR A 134 -1.12 11.81 9.44
CA TYR A 134 -1.54 10.56 10.08
C TYR A 134 -0.70 10.31 11.33
N ALA A 135 -1.32 9.81 12.39
CA ALA A 135 -0.62 9.30 13.55
C ALA A 135 -1.47 8.30 14.34
N PHE A 136 -0.80 7.38 15.02
CA PHE A 136 -1.36 6.63 16.15
C PHE A 136 -0.36 6.59 17.29
N THR A 137 -0.90 6.41 18.50
CA THR A 137 -0.12 6.18 19.72
C THR A 137 -0.69 4.99 20.47
N ASP A 138 0.13 3.98 20.67
CA ASP A 138 -0.23 2.87 21.55
C ASP A 138 0.19 3.24 22.98
N ALA A 139 -0.79 3.28 23.88
CA ALA A 139 -0.56 3.60 25.28
C ALA A 139 0.25 2.48 25.97
N ALA A 140 0.96 2.83 27.05
CA ALA A 140 1.73 1.88 27.84
C ALA A 140 0.92 0.65 28.31
N SER A 141 -0.38 0.81 28.55
CA SER A 141 -1.29 -0.28 28.94
C SER A 141 -1.58 -1.30 27.83
N GLU A 142 -1.24 -1.01 26.58
CA GLU A 142 -1.54 -1.89 25.44
C GLU A 142 -0.52 -3.01 25.23
N GLY A 143 0.60 -2.98 25.96
CA GLY A 143 1.65 -3.98 25.93
C GLY A 143 2.43 -4.04 24.61
N VAL A 144 2.42 -2.94 23.85
CA VAL A 144 3.32 -2.77 22.70
C VAL A 144 4.72 -2.47 23.23
N LEU A 145 5.73 -3.16 22.71
CA LEU A 145 7.14 -3.04 23.10
C LEU A 145 7.95 -2.26 22.06
N GLY A 146 7.36 -1.97 20.90
CA GLY A 146 7.99 -1.21 19.85
C GLY A 146 7.13 -1.14 18.60
N VAL A 147 7.32 -0.08 17.83
CA VAL A 147 6.77 0.07 16.49
C VAL A 147 7.92 0.10 15.50
N ARG A 148 7.93 -0.89 14.59
CA ARG A 148 8.81 -0.91 13.42
C ARG A 148 7.99 -0.65 12.17
N PHE A 149 8.63 -0.14 11.12
CA PHE A 149 7.94 0.05 9.86
C PHE A 149 8.88 -0.04 8.65
N ASP A 150 8.29 -0.45 7.53
CA ASP A 150 8.87 -0.41 6.20
C ASP A 150 8.08 0.55 5.31
N VAL A 151 8.72 1.06 4.26
CA VAL A 151 8.10 1.99 3.31
C VAL A 151 8.27 1.49 1.88
N GLY A 152 7.18 1.52 1.11
CA GLY A 152 7.18 1.13 -0.29
C GLY A 152 5.83 1.38 -0.95
N ASP A 153 5.82 1.48 -2.27
CA ASP A 153 4.57 1.64 -3.04
C ASP A 153 3.83 0.30 -3.11
N VAL A 154 2.85 0.10 -2.23
CA VAL A 154 2.02 -1.11 -2.20
C VAL A 154 0.70 -0.91 -2.93
N THR A 155 0.26 0.34 -3.06
CA THR A 155 -1.00 0.71 -3.72
C THR A 155 -0.85 0.94 -5.22
N GLY A 156 0.38 1.09 -5.72
CA GLY A 156 0.71 1.28 -7.13
C GLY A 156 0.49 2.70 -7.64
N ASP A 157 0.38 3.70 -6.75
CA ASP A 157 0.12 5.10 -7.10
C ASP A 157 1.39 5.97 -7.12
N ALA A 158 2.57 5.34 -7.05
CA ALA A 158 3.88 5.96 -7.01
C ALA A 158 4.15 6.83 -5.78
N ILE A 159 3.25 6.87 -4.79
CA ILE A 159 3.49 7.47 -3.48
C ILE A 159 3.76 6.33 -2.49
N PRO A 160 4.92 6.32 -1.82
CA PRO A 160 5.21 5.24 -0.88
C PRO A 160 4.23 5.19 0.30
N ASP A 161 3.78 3.98 0.60
CA ASP A 161 2.93 3.64 1.73
C ASP A 161 3.80 3.12 2.88
N ALA A 162 3.29 3.15 4.11
CA ALA A 162 3.98 2.58 5.26
C ALA A 162 3.34 1.27 5.72
N LEU A 163 4.14 0.25 5.96
CA LEU A 163 3.74 -0.99 6.64
C LEU A 163 4.31 -0.96 8.06
N THR A 164 3.46 -0.82 9.08
CA THR A 164 3.87 -0.84 10.48
C THR A 164 3.65 -2.20 11.11
N PHE A 165 4.47 -2.54 12.09
CA PHE A 165 4.25 -3.64 13.02
C PHE A 165 4.44 -3.15 14.46
N GLU A 166 3.36 -3.25 15.23
CA GLU A 166 3.32 -2.96 16.67
C GLU A 166 3.58 -4.28 17.41
N ASP A 167 4.80 -4.46 17.86
CA ASP A 167 5.29 -5.70 18.47
C ASP A 167 4.78 -5.81 19.91
N LYS A 168 4.15 -6.93 20.28
CA LYS A 168 3.71 -7.22 21.66
C LYS A 168 4.61 -8.24 22.37
N GLY A 169 5.74 -8.60 21.77
CA GLY A 169 6.72 -9.53 22.29
C GLY A 169 6.25 -10.98 22.31
N GLY A 170 6.95 -11.79 23.10
CA GLY A 170 6.74 -13.23 23.21
C GLY A 170 7.28 -14.02 22.01
N SER A 171 7.40 -15.34 22.17
CA SER A 171 7.93 -16.23 21.12
C SER A 171 7.02 -16.36 19.90
N GLY A 172 5.75 -15.94 20.03
CA GLY A 172 4.77 -15.94 18.95
C GLY A 172 4.85 -14.77 18.00
N GLY A 173 5.73 -13.78 18.24
CA GLY A 173 5.82 -12.59 17.39
C GLY A 173 4.46 -11.92 17.17
N CYS A 174 3.64 -11.88 18.22
CA CYS A 174 2.29 -11.36 18.15
C CYS A 174 2.34 -9.84 18.03
N GLY A 175 1.45 -9.29 17.22
CA GLY A 175 1.36 -7.85 17.09
C GLY A 175 0.25 -7.41 16.16
N VAL A 176 0.24 -6.12 15.87
CA VAL A 176 -0.69 -5.52 14.93
C VAL A 176 0.10 -5.01 13.72
N TRP A 177 -0.31 -5.48 12.56
CA TRP A 177 0.19 -4.98 11.28
C TRP A 177 -0.78 -3.95 10.72
N ARG A 178 -0.27 -2.82 10.21
CA ARG A 178 -1.07 -1.80 9.52
C ARG A 178 -0.42 -1.36 8.23
N VAL A 179 -1.21 -1.18 7.16
CA VAL A 179 -0.77 -0.43 5.98
C VAL A 179 -1.40 0.94 6.03
N VAL A 180 -0.58 1.98 6.07
CA VAL A 180 -0.97 3.39 5.99
C VAL A 180 -0.71 3.86 4.58
N ARG A 181 -1.80 4.07 3.82
CA ARG A 181 -1.74 4.63 2.49
C ARG A 181 -1.45 6.12 2.56
N SER A 182 -0.52 6.59 1.76
CA SER A 182 -0.20 8.01 1.64
C SER A 182 -0.75 8.61 0.34
N GLY A 183 -1.13 9.88 0.37
CA GLY A 183 -1.42 10.65 -0.84
C GLY A 183 -1.21 12.14 -0.61
N VAL A 184 -1.52 12.97 -1.61
CA VAL A 184 -1.34 14.42 -1.47
C VAL A 184 -2.29 14.97 -0.41
N GLY A 185 -1.75 15.40 0.72
CA GLY A 185 -2.50 16.01 1.80
C GLY A 185 -3.24 15.05 2.73
N PHE A 186 -3.05 13.74 2.57
CA PHE A 186 -3.67 12.73 3.44
C PHE A 186 -2.77 11.52 3.67
N ALA A 187 -3.04 10.81 4.77
CA ALA A 187 -2.64 9.44 4.96
C ALA A 187 -3.73 8.69 5.76
N THR A 188 -4.01 7.43 5.41
CA THR A 188 -5.13 6.66 5.96
C THR A 188 -4.79 5.18 6.08
N PRO A 189 -5.23 4.48 7.14
CA PRO A 189 -5.02 3.04 7.23
C PRO A 189 -5.95 2.33 6.26
N ILE A 190 -5.39 1.44 5.44
CA ILE A 190 -6.13 0.62 4.45
C ILE A 190 -6.03 -0.88 4.73
N PHE A 191 -5.17 -1.29 5.67
CA PHE A 191 -5.05 -2.65 6.17
C PHE A 191 -4.78 -2.59 7.67
N ARG A 192 -5.42 -3.47 8.43
CA ARG A 192 -5.10 -3.69 9.86
C ARG A 192 -5.35 -5.15 10.21
N ARG A 193 -4.36 -5.81 10.83
CA ARG A 193 -4.49 -7.21 11.24
C ARG A 193 -3.72 -7.48 12.53
N SER A 194 -4.42 -7.96 13.55
CA SER A 194 -3.80 -8.57 14.73
C SER A 194 -3.54 -10.04 14.46
N THR A 195 -2.31 -10.50 14.64
CA THR A 195 -1.93 -11.89 14.36
C THR A 195 -0.63 -12.26 15.08
N CYS A 196 -0.38 -13.56 15.21
CA CYS A 196 0.87 -14.14 15.69
C CYS A 196 1.49 -14.99 14.57
N ASP A 197 2.77 -15.32 14.70
CA ASP A 197 3.53 -16.21 13.83
C ASP A 197 3.33 -15.87 12.34
N THR A 198 3.26 -14.57 12.06
CA THR A 198 2.95 -14.01 10.75
C THR A 198 3.92 -12.90 10.43
N GLU A 199 4.56 -13.03 9.27
CA GLU A 199 5.38 -12.00 8.66
C GLU A 199 4.60 -11.36 7.52
N ILE A 200 4.63 -10.04 7.46
CA ILE A 200 4.03 -9.25 6.38
C ILE A 200 5.09 -8.33 5.83
N GLU A 201 5.17 -8.22 4.51
CA GLU A 201 6.11 -7.35 3.82
C GLU A 201 5.49 -6.72 2.58
N ILE A 202 6.04 -5.58 2.18
CA ILE A 202 5.72 -4.92 0.91
C ILE A 202 6.55 -5.59 -0.19
N ALA A 203 5.89 -6.04 -1.25
CA ALA A 203 6.53 -6.68 -2.40
C ALA A 203 5.90 -6.21 -3.72
N SER A 204 6.60 -5.36 -4.48
CA SER A 204 6.24 -5.00 -5.88
C SER A 204 4.75 -4.67 -6.11
N GLY A 205 4.19 -3.68 -5.40
CA GLY A 205 2.77 -3.32 -5.52
C GLY A 205 1.81 -4.37 -4.96
N THR A 206 2.28 -5.23 -4.06
CA THR A 206 1.49 -6.22 -3.33
C THR A 206 1.95 -6.31 -1.88
N LEU A 207 1.07 -6.78 -1.01
CA LEU A 207 1.41 -7.14 0.36
C LEU A 207 1.51 -8.66 0.42
N ARG A 208 2.68 -9.17 0.83
CA ARG A 208 2.91 -10.61 1.00
C ARG A 208 2.78 -10.96 2.47
N ILE A 209 1.86 -11.88 2.77
CA ILE A 209 1.53 -12.32 4.12
C ILE A 209 1.93 -13.78 4.26
N ARG A 210 2.96 -14.07 5.04
CA ARG A 210 3.42 -15.43 5.33
C ARG A 210 3.07 -15.78 6.76
N ALA A 211 2.14 -16.73 6.94
CA ALA A 211 1.67 -17.16 8.26
C ALA A 211 2.02 -18.63 8.50
N ALA A 212 2.45 -18.95 9.73
CA ALA A 212 2.62 -20.32 10.20
C ALA A 212 1.26 -21.03 10.35
N GLU A 213 1.22 -22.32 10.03
CA GLU A 213 0.08 -23.21 10.24
C GLU A 213 0.54 -24.43 11.04
N TYR A 214 -0.08 -24.63 12.20
CA TYR A 214 0.26 -25.67 13.16
C TYR A 214 -0.76 -26.81 13.08
N GLU A 215 -0.26 -28.04 13.01
CA GLU A 215 -1.04 -29.27 13.16
C GLU A 215 -1.10 -29.72 14.63
N PRO A 216 -2.07 -30.59 15.01
CA PRO A 216 -2.10 -31.14 16.36
C PRO A 216 -0.80 -31.86 16.71
N GLY A 217 -0.13 -31.39 17.77
CA GLY A 217 1.16 -31.93 18.22
C GLY A 217 2.37 -31.07 17.84
N ASP A 218 2.19 -30.06 16.99
CA ASP A 218 3.26 -29.14 16.65
C ASP A 218 3.68 -28.32 17.88
N SER A 219 4.98 -28.14 18.01
CA SER A 219 5.56 -27.19 18.96
C SER A 219 5.50 -25.79 18.39
N HIS A 220 5.37 -24.77 19.25
CA HIS A 220 5.29 -23.36 18.85
C HIS A 220 6.42 -22.90 17.91
N CYS A 221 7.63 -23.44 18.08
CA CYS A 221 8.79 -23.16 17.21
C CYS A 221 8.67 -23.69 15.78
N CYS A 222 7.75 -24.62 15.56
CA CYS A 222 7.92 -25.67 14.58
C CYS A 222 6.57 -25.97 13.91
N PRO A 223 6.03 -25.00 13.13
CA PRO A 223 4.82 -25.24 12.38
C PRO A 223 5.06 -26.30 11.32
N SER A 224 4.05 -27.12 11.03
CA SER A 224 4.11 -28.08 9.94
C SER A 224 4.13 -27.40 8.56
N ARG A 225 3.49 -26.23 8.44
CA ARG A 225 3.30 -25.55 7.14
C ARG A 225 3.40 -24.04 7.25
N PHE A 226 3.66 -23.41 6.12
CA PHE A 226 3.52 -21.97 5.93
C PHE A 226 2.54 -21.69 4.81
N ARG A 227 1.60 -20.77 5.06
CA ARG A 227 0.71 -20.22 4.05
C ARG A 227 1.15 -18.82 3.69
N THR A 228 1.56 -18.64 2.45
CA THR A 228 1.85 -17.33 1.86
C THR A 228 0.63 -16.89 1.05
N THR A 229 0.06 -15.74 1.41
CA THR A 229 -1.01 -15.08 0.66
C THR A 229 -0.49 -13.74 0.16
N THR A 230 -0.57 -13.54 -1.15
CA THR A 230 -0.23 -12.26 -1.79
C THR A 230 -1.53 -11.53 -2.08
N ILE A 231 -1.65 -10.30 -1.58
CA ILE A 231 -2.82 -9.44 -1.81
C ILE A 231 -2.42 -8.16 -2.55
N ARG A 232 -3.31 -7.66 -3.38
CA ARG A 232 -3.15 -6.41 -4.14
C ARG A 232 -4.27 -5.44 -3.84
N TRP A 233 -3.94 -4.17 -3.72
CA TRP A 233 -4.92 -3.10 -3.61
C TRP A 233 -5.54 -2.80 -4.97
N ASP A 234 -6.87 -2.74 -5.06
CA ASP A 234 -7.60 -2.46 -6.31
C ASP A 234 -8.09 -1.00 -6.43
N GLY A 235 -7.71 -0.15 -5.47
CA GLY A 235 -8.21 1.22 -5.34
C GLY A 235 -9.25 1.38 -4.23
N THR A 236 -9.94 0.30 -3.86
CA THR A 236 -11.03 0.30 -2.86
C THR A 236 -10.86 -0.76 -1.77
N GLY A 237 -10.17 -1.85 -2.07
CA GLY A 237 -9.99 -2.98 -1.16
C GLY A 237 -8.79 -3.84 -1.55
N TRP A 238 -8.57 -4.87 -0.73
CA TRP A 238 -7.54 -5.87 -0.95
C TRP A 238 -8.13 -7.11 -1.61
N THR A 239 -7.51 -7.54 -2.70
CA THR A 239 -7.85 -8.76 -3.42
C THR A 239 -6.72 -9.78 -3.30
N VAL A 240 -7.06 -11.05 -3.08
CA VAL A 240 -6.08 -12.13 -3.11
C VAL A 240 -5.71 -12.40 -4.56
N VAL A 241 -4.42 -12.32 -4.87
CA VAL A 241 -3.90 -12.54 -6.24
C VAL A 241 -3.07 -13.80 -6.34
N ASP A 242 -2.54 -14.29 -5.22
CA ASP A 242 -1.86 -15.58 -5.14
C ASP A 242 -1.97 -16.15 -3.72
N ARG A 243 -1.97 -17.48 -3.63
CA ARG A 243 -1.94 -18.21 -2.36
C ARG A 243 -1.25 -19.55 -2.53
N VAL A 244 -0.19 -19.76 -1.74
CA VAL A 244 0.62 -20.97 -1.74
C VAL A 244 0.75 -21.49 -0.32
N VAL A 245 0.67 -22.82 -0.16
CA VAL A 245 1.00 -23.51 1.08
C VAL A 245 2.23 -24.36 0.84
N THR A 246 3.25 -24.18 1.68
CA THR A 246 4.49 -24.95 1.65
C THR A 246 4.64 -25.72 2.95
N GLN A 247 5.25 -26.90 2.90
CA GLN A 247 5.74 -27.56 4.11
C GLN A 247 6.86 -26.72 4.72
N ALA A 248 6.99 -26.75 6.04
CA ALA A 248 8.04 -26.04 6.78
C ALA A 248 9.42 -26.69 6.60
#